data_AF-A0A7C4R5K5-F1
#
_entry.id   AF-A0A7C4R5K5-F1
#
_cell.length_a   1.000
_cell.length_b   1.000
_cell.length_c   1.000
_cell.angle_alpha   90.00
_cell.angle_beta   90.00
_cell.angle_gamma   90.00
#
_symmetry.space_group_name_H-M   'P 1'
#
loop_
_entity.id
_entity.type
_entity.pdbx_description
1 polymer ?
#
loop_
_entity_poly.entity_id
_entity_poly.type
_entity_poly.pdbx_seq_one_letter_code
_entity_poly.pdbx_strand_id
1 'polypeptide(L)'
;PKFFPKFNAGAAVAAAAAIGYGISELTKPPPPTPTTIVTTVPAPTTIVTTAPPTTVVTTVPTPTTVVTTVTPPPTTPAKMPWDLIDWNKPKPMKERLLADKYILPEGWEKATEGVKEIVYINWGSMKGDIATYIAMKNFERKTGIKIKNIDITHAYVNEKQLALLTAKDPSVHSFYIGDAQYYLLQFLAGKWFEPVDFLWPPEVREIYPSSYVNSIYFDGHYWGTPHFTGVWILYYRPSWLEKAGISKVPETWMELFEAAKICRKWAKKNLGEDYYGFVFPGGRETLYDLVAMTYSQGGRTMHEGKINLLTPEFTNAWLLLLKFIHEDVADKACLTYTWTDAAEAFGAGKSAFILERTAYISQYATQYPAIKGDWNATLPPKWSPEQPEKYHTSLMWNDMLGVNLFAEPHYKAATMLWHDFRRSFESLAPEVYVEGNESTLPAVYDQPERVIKEVIDWDLAKEAAKELMIPEPIIPSTLPFAEVRKKTIANAVVELYPAGIGGQFANLLGEFFGKAGAKQLDPLDALKMLQSELNKFQ
;
A
#
# COMPACT_ATOMS: atom_id res chain seq x y z
N PRO A 1 43.84 11.17 -20.78
CA PRO A 1 44.27 9.92 -21.44
C PRO A 1 44.23 8.74 -20.45
N LYS A 2 43.45 7.67 -20.58
CA LYS A 2 42.67 7.10 -21.70
C LYS A 2 41.66 6.09 -21.09
N PHE A 3 40.54 5.90 -21.78
CA PHE A 3 39.53 4.82 -21.69
C PHE A 3 38.54 4.78 -20.51
N PHE A 4 37.42 5.49 -20.67
CA PHE A 4 36.09 5.05 -20.22
C PHE A 4 35.30 4.59 -21.46
N PRO A 5 34.64 3.41 -21.46
CA PRO A 5 33.61 3.13 -22.45
C PRO A 5 32.31 3.81 -22.02
N LYS A 6 31.71 4.58 -22.94
CA LYS A 6 30.36 5.13 -22.78
C LYS A 6 29.35 3.98 -22.74
N PHE A 7 28.65 3.81 -21.63
CA PHE A 7 27.47 2.94 -21.59
C PHE A 7 26.32 3.60 -22.34
N ASN A 8 25.80 2.89 -23.34
CA ASN A 8 24.70 3.34 -24.18
C ASN A 8 23.37 2.90 -23.54
N ALA A 9 22.64 3.84 -22.94
CA ALA A 9 21.39 3.59 -22.20
C ALA A 9 20.28 2.93 -23.06
N GLY A 10 20.38 2.99 -24.40
CA GLY A 10 19.43 2.32 -25.30
C GLY A 10 19.52 0.79 -25.32
N ALA A 11 20.67 0.20 -24.96
CA ALA A 11 20.85 -1.26 -25.03
C ALA A 11 20.23 -2.00 -23.83
N ALA A 12 20.19 -1.37 -22.65
CA ALA A 12 19.57 -1.95 -21.45
C ALA A 12 18.03 -2.00 -21.56
N VAL A 13 17.41 -1.00 -22.22
CA VAL A 13 15.96 -0.96 -22.45
C VAL A 13 15.55 -2.00 -23.51
N ALA A 14 16.38 -2.24 -24.53
CA ALA A 14 16.12 -3.27 -25.54
C ALA A 14 16.25 -4.70 -24.96
N ALA A 15 17.18 -4.93 -24.02
CA ALA A 15 17.34 -6.24 -23.37
C ALA A 15 16.17 -6.57 -22.42
N ALA A 16 15.66 -5.57 -21.67
CA ALA A 16 14.47 -5.75 -20.84
C ALA A 16 13.20 -6.00 -21.67
N ALA A 17 13.06 -5.33 -22.82
CA ALA A 17 11.95 -5.56 -23.75
C ALA A 17 12.02 -6.94 -24.44
N ALA A 18 13.20 -7.42 -24.80
CA ALA A 18 13.38 -8.74 -25.43
C ALA A 18 13.13 -9.91 -24.46
N ILE A 19 13.50 -9.76 -23.19
CA ILE A 19 13.23 -10.75 -22.14
C ILE A 19 11.73 -10.76 -21.78
N GLY A 20 11.08 -9.59 -21.72
CA GLY A 20 9.62 -9.49 -21.54
C GLY A 20 8.82 -10.08 -22.70
N TYR A 21 9.27 -9.89 -23.95
CA TYR A 21 8.63 -10.48 -25.12
C TYR A 21 8.77 -12.02 -25.15
N GLY A 22 9.95 -12.54 -24.80
CA GLY A 22 10.21 -13.99 -24.74
C GLY A 22 9.39 -14.73 -23.68
N ILE A 23 9.09 -14.08 -22.55
CA ILE A 23 8.22 -14.65 -21.50
C ILE A 23 6.74 -14.57 -21.91
N SER A 24 6.31 -13.52 -22.63
CA SER A 24 4.93 -13.40 -23.13
C SER A 24 4.55 -14.43 -24.22
N GLU A 25 5.51 -14.94 -24.99
CA GLU A 25 5.28 -16.04 -25.95
C GLU A 25 5.20 -17.41 -25.23
N LEU A 26 5.84 -17.56 -24.07
CA LEU A 26 5.85 -18.81 -23.29
C LEU A 26 4.64 -18.94 -22.35
N THR A 27 3.87 -17.87 -22.12
CA THR A 27 2.67 -17.86 -21.25
C THR A 27 1.35 -17.81 -22.03
N LYS A 28 1.38 -17.80 -23.36
CA LYS A 28 0.15 -18.00 -24.15
C LYS A 28 -0.40 -19.40 -23.84
N PRO A 29 -1.72 -19.56 -23.59
CA PRO A 29 -2.30 -20.89 -23.52
C PRO A 29 -1.94 -21.61 -24.83
N PRO A 30 -1.52 -22.90 -24.79
CA PRO A 30 -1.25 -23.63 -26.01
C PRO A 30 -2.48 -23.53 -26.92
N PRO A 31 -2.32 -23.34 -28.24
CA PRO A 31 -3.46 -23.36 -29.14
C PRO A 31 -4.26 -24.65 -28.87
N PRO A 32 -5.61 -24.61 -28.92
CA PRO A 32 -6.44 -25.77 -28.62
C PRO A 32 -5.92 -26.94 -29.45
N THR A 33 -5.45 -27.98 -28.77
CA THR A 33 -4.82 -29.11 -29.45
C THR A 33 -5.87 -29.73 -30.37
N PRO A 34 -5.65 -29.77 -31.70
CA PRO A 34 -6.57 -30.42 -32.61
C PRO A 34 -6.75 -31.86 -32.14
N THR A 35 -7.99 -32.26 -31.83
CA THR A 35 -8.25 -33.67 -31.59
C THR A 35 -8.28 -34.35 -32.94
N THR A 36 -7.19 -35.04 -33.29
CA THR A 36 -7.12 -35.84 -34.50
C THR A 36 -7.95 -37.10 -34.28
N ILE A 37 -9.15 -37.14 -34.84
CA ILE A 37 -9.92 -38.39 -34.88
C ILE A 37 -9.45 -39.14 -36.12
N VAL A 38 -8.75 -40.25 -35.90
CA VAL A 38 -8.36 -41.19 -36.97
C VAL A 38 -9.42 -42.26 -37.05
N THR A 39 -10.17 -42.29 -38.15
CA THR A 39 -11.16 -43.35 -38.41
C THR A 39 -10.71 -44.16 -39.60
N THR A 40 -10.45 -45.46 -39.40
CA THR A 40 -10.15 -46.39 -40.49
C THR A 40 -11.45 -46.95 -41.04
N VAL A 41 -11.79 -46.63 -42.28
CA VAL A 41 -12.95 -47.19 -42.97
C VAL A 41 -12.46 -47.99 -44.18
N PRO A 42 -12.88 -49.25 -44.38
CA PRO A 42 -12.49 -50.01 -45.56
C PRO A 42 -13.17 -49.45 -46.81
N ALA A 43 -12.38 -49.05 -47.80
CA ALA A 43 -12.85 -48.71 -49.15
C ALA A 43 -12.38 -49.78 -50.14
N PRO A 44 -13.26 -50.43 -50.93
CA PRO A 44 -12.84 -51.46 -51.85
C PRO A 44 -12.04 -50.86 -53.02
N THR A 45 -10.86 -51.39 -53.29
CA THR A 45 -10.08 -51.08 -54.51
C THR A 45 -10.01 -52.34 -55.37
N THR A 46 -10.39 -52.23 -56.64
CA THR A 46 -10.42 -53.37 -57.57
C THR A 46 -9.08 -53.48 -58.30
N ILE A 47 -8.40 -54.62 -58.18
CA ILE A 47 -7.19 -54.91 -58.95
C ILE A 47 -7.57 -55.91 -60.05
N VAL A 48 -7.24 -55.58 -61.31
CA VAL A 48 -7.46 -56.44 -62.47
C VAL A 48 -6.11 -56.88 -63.01
N THR A 49 -5.83 -58.17 -62.99
CA THR A 49 -4.65 -58.78 -63.61
C THR A 49 -5.07 -59.58 -64.83
N THR A 50 -4.41 -59.33 -65.98
CA THR A 50 -4.73 -59.98 -67.25
C THR A 50 -3.61 -60.91 -67.70
N ALA A 51 -3.92 -62.20 -67.82
CA ALA A 51 -3.16 -63.18 -68.60
C ALA A 51 -4.16 -64.07 -69.40
N PRO A 52 -3.99 -64.27 -70.72
CA PRO A 52 -4.94 -65.08 -71.51
C PRO A 52 -4.93 -66.56 -71.06
N PRO A 53 -6.07 -67.28 -71.04
CA PRO A 53 -7.39 -66.93 -71.59
C PRO A 53 -8.45 -66.55 -70.53
N THR A 54 -8.08 -66.19 -69.29
CA THR A 54 -9.08 -65.90 -68.24
C THR A 54 -8.71 -64.68 -67.38
N THR A 55 -9.64 -63.73 -67.24
CA THR A 55 -9.52 -62.57 -66.33
C THR A 55 -10.06 -62.93 -64.95
N VAL A 56 -9.27 -62.72 -63.90
CA VAL A 56 -9.70 -62.88 -62.49
C VAL A 56 -9.75 -61.50 -61.86
N VAL A 57 -10.90 -61.14 -61.26
CA VAL A 57 -11.08 -59.92 -60.48
C VAL A 57 -11.05 -60.31 -59.01
N THR A 58 -10.13 -59.71 -58.23
CA THR A 58 -10.06 -59.95 -56.77
C THR A 58 -10.17 -58.61 -56.06
N THR A 59 -11.12 -58.50 -55.13
CA THR A 59 -11.27 -57.35 -54.24
C THR A 59 -10.45 -57.60 -52.97
N VAL A 60 -9.51 -56.70 -52.66
CA VAL A 60 -8.73 -56.75 -51.42
C VAL A 60 -8.91 -55.42 -50.70
N PRO A 61 -9.23 -55.41 -49.39
CA PRO A 61 -9.37 -54.18 -48.63
C PRO A 61 -7.98 -53.56 -48.37
N THR A 62 -7.74 -52.36 -48.90
CA THR A 62 -6.59 -51.54 -48.54
C THR A 62 -7.07 -50.47 -47.54
N PRO A 63 -6.42 -50.31 -46.37
CA PRO A 63 -6.82 -49.28 -45.41
C PRO A 63 -6.42 -47.90 -45.94
N THR A 64 -7.40 -47.02 -46.14
CA THR A 64 -7.16 -45.59 -46.41
C THR A 64 -7.44 -44.79 -45.14
N THR A 65 -6.44 -44.09 -44.63
CA THR A 65 -6.58 -43.25 -43.44
C THR A 65 -7.15 -41.90 -43.83
N VAL A 66 -8.36 -41.57 -43.37
CA VAL A 66 -8.91 -40.22 -43.48
C VAL A 66 -8.67 -39.49 -42.16
N VAL A 67 -7.93 -38.39 -42.23
CA VAL A 67 -7.67 -37.50 -41.09
C VAL A 67 -8.58 -36.29 -41.20
N THR A 68 -9.50 -36.13 -40.25
CA THR A 68 -10.35 -34.94 -40.17
C THR A 68 -9.95 -34.13 -38.93
N THR A 69 -9.45 -32.92 -39.16
CA THR A 69 -9.14 -31.96 -38.09
C THR A 69 -10.39 -31.15 -37.77
N VAL A 70 -10.96 -31.34 -36.58
CA VAL A 70 -12.04 -30.49 -36.06
C VAL A 70 -11.39 -29.47 -35.13
N THR A 71 -11.39 -28.20 -35.54
CA THR A 71 -11.02 -27.08 -34.67
C THR A 71 -12.28 -26.63 -33.92
N PRO A 72 -12.31 -26.63 -32.57
CA PRO A 72 -13.42 -26.00 -31.86
C PRO A 72 -13.46 -24.51 -32.23
N PRO A 73 -14.65 -23.89 -32.33
CA PRO A 73 -14.74 -22.45 -32.54
C PRO A 73 -13.96 -21.73 -31.42
N PRO A 74 -13.28 -20.61 -31.70
CA PRO A 74 -12.65 -19.83 -30.65
C PRO A 74 -13.74 -19.40 -29.67
N THR A 75 -13.68 -19.91 -28.45
CA THR A 75 -14.50 -19.41 -27.36
C THR A 75 -14.06 -17.97 -27.10
N THR A 76 -14.87 -17.00 -27.50
CA THR A 76 -14.74 -15.63 -26.96
C THR A 76 -14.82 -15.75 -25.43
N PRO A 77 -13.87 -15.18 -24.67
CA PRO A 77 -13.98 -15.15 -23.22
C PRO A 77 -15.37 -14.63 -22.86
N ALA A 78 -16.09 -15.33 -21.97
CA ALA A 78 -17.37 -14.86 -21.50
C ALA A 78 -17.15 -13.46 -20.91
N LYS A 79 -17.89 -12.45 -21.41
CA LYS A 79 -17.83 -11.10 -20.84
C LYS A 79 -18.21 -11.20 -19.36
N MET A 80 -17.33 -10.74 -18.49
CA MET A 80 -17.59 -10.71 -17.06
C MET A 80 -18.58 -9.56 -16.78
N PRO A 81 -19.39 -9.64 -15.70
CA PRO A 81 -20.38 -8.60 -15.44
C PRO A 81 -19.80 -7.18 -15.34
N TRP A 82 -18.57 -7.03 -14.85
CA TRP A 82 -17.89 -5.72 -14.81
C TRP A 82 -17.54 -5.15 -16.20
N ASP A 83 -17.52 -5.96 -17.26
CA ASP A 83 -17.36 -5.49 -18.65
C ASP A 83 -18.60 -4.73 -19.14
N LEU A 84 -19.72 -4.79 -18.41
CA LEU A 84 -20.91 -3.99 -18.67
C LEU A 84 -20.79 -2.56 -18.11
N ILE A 85 -19.81 -2.31 -17.25
CA ILE A 85 -19.57 -0.99 -16.66
C ILE A 85 -18.75 -0.15 -17.63
N ASP A 86 -19.32 0.94 -18.12
CA ASP A 86 -18.57 1.96 -18.85
C ASP A 86 -17.97 2.94 -17.84
N TRP A 87 -16.75 2.64 -17.42
CA TRP A 87 -16.06 3.42 -16.40
C TRP A 87 -15.76 4.88 -16.79
N ASN A 88 -15.94 5.25 -18.05
CA ASN A 88 -15.76 6.60 -18.58
C ASN A 88 -17.07 7.31 -18.93
N LYS A 89 -18.22 6.73 -18.56
CA LYS A 89 -19.54 7.37 -18.67
C LYS A 89 -20.26 7.37 -17.33
N PRO A 90 -21.13 8.36 -17.04
CA PRO A 90 -21.48 9.51 -17.90
C PRO A 90 -20.37 10.57 -17.97
N LYS A 91 -19.31 10.40 -17.16
CA LYS A 91 -18.12 11.24 -17.11
C LYS A 91 -16.85 10.37 -17.12
N PRO A 92 -15.72 10.89 -17.62
CA PRO A 92 -14.42 10.23 -17.52
C PRO A 92 -14.10 9.79 -16.09
N MET A 93 -13.43 8.65 -15.91
CA MET A 93 -13.15 8.07 -14.59
C MET A 93 -12.49 9.08 -13.63
N LYS A 94 -11.49 9.82 -14.12
CA LYS A 94 -10.83 10.89 -13.35
C LYS A 94 -11.81 11.94 -12.82
N GLU A 95 -12.77 12.37 -13.63
CA GLU A 95 -13.79 13.34 -13.21
C GLU A 95 -14.75 12.74 -12.17
N ARG A 96 -15.15 11.47 -12.34
CA ARG A 96 -16.02 10.79 -11.36
C ARG A 96 -15.34 10.65 -9.99
N LEU A 97 -14.05 10.33 -9.99
CA LEU A 97 -13.24 10.17 -8.78
C LEU A 97 -12.96 11.49 -8.06
N LEU A 98 -12.79 12.60 -8.79
CA LEU A 98 -12.50 13.92 -8.22
C LEU A 98 -13.74 14.75 -7.87
N ALA A 99 -14.94 14.29 -8.22
CA ALA A 99 -16.17 15.00 -7.90
C ALA A 99 -16.45 15.00 -6.39
N ASP A 100 -16.94 16.13 -5.86
CA ASP A 100 -17.35 16.27 -4.44
C ASP A 100 -18.37 15.18 -4.04
N LYS A 101 -19.24 14.80 -4.98
CA LYS A 101 -20.13 13.65 -4.89
C LYS A 101 -19.79 12.71 -6.04
N TYR A 102 -19.42 11.47 -5.70
CA TYR A 102 -19.08 10.43 -6.63
C TYR A 102 -20.22 10.17 -7.62
N ILE A 103 -19.83 10.05 -8.88
CA ILE A 103 -20.71 9.79 -10.00
C ILE A 103 -20.59 8.31 -10.36
N LEU A 104 -21.72 7.60 -10.31
CA LEU A 104 -21.79 6.19 -10.67
C LEU A 104 -21.51 5.98 -12.17
N PRO A 105 -20.68 4.99 -12.54
CA PRO A 105 -20.38 4.69 -13.94
C PRO A 105 -21.57 4.03 -14.62
N GLU A 106 -21.86 4.34 -15.89
CA GLU A 106 -22.97 3.73 -16.63
C GLU A 106 -22.85 2.18 -16.69
N GLY A 107 -24.00 1.50 -16.69
CA GLY A 107 -24.05 0.03 -16.77
C GLY A 107 -23.82 -0.71 -15.45
N TRP A 108 -23.48 0.01 -14.38
CA TRP A 108 -23.29 -0.58 -13.05
C TRP A 108 -24.49 -1.39 -12.56
N GLU A 109 -25.73 -0.90 -12.74
CA GLU A 109 -26.95 -1.58 -12.24
C GLU A 109 -27.08 -3.01 -12.78
N LYS A 110 -26.77 -3.19 -14.07
CA LYS A 110 -26.81 -4.48 -14.73
C LYS A 110 -25.60 -5.33 -14.36
N ALA A 111 -24.42 -4.70 -14.24
CA ALA A 111 -23.21 -5.39 -13.79
C ALA A 111 -23.37 -5.98 -12.37
N THR A 112 -24.14 -5.32 -11.52
CA THR A 112 -24.39 -5.73 -10.12
C THR A 112 -25.77 -6.35 -9.91
N GLU A 113 -26.44 -6.80 -10.97
CA GLU A 113 -27.79 -7.35 -10.88
C GLU A 113 -27.87 -8.50 -9.86
N GLY A 114 -28.92 -8.49 -9.03
CA GLY A 114 -29.14 -9.51 -7.99
C GLY A 114 -28.30 -9.33 -6.72
N VAL A 115 -27.27 -8.48 -6.72
CA VAL A 115 -26.46 -8.22 -5.52
C VAL A 115 -27.20 -7.23 -4.61
N LYS A 116 -27.48 -7.63 -3.38
CA LYS A 116 -28.09 -6.77 -2.35
C LYS A 116 -27.13 -6.35 -1.26
N GLU A 117 -26.06 -7.11 -1.10
CA GLU A 117 -25.08 -6.92 -0.04
C GLU A 117 -23.72 -7.43 -0.51
N ILE A 118 -22.62 -6.75 -0.18
CA ILE A 118 -21.27 -7.29 -0.30
C ILE A 118 -20.63 -7.45 1.08
N VAL A 119 -19.93 -8.55 1.30
CA VAL A 119 -19.23 -8.82 2.55
C VAL A 119 -17.80 -8.27 2.47
N TYR A 120 -17.47 -7.42 3.42
CA TYR A 120 -16.19 -6.75 3.60
C TYR A 120 -15.59 -7.14 4.94
N ILE A 121 -14.29 -7.44 4.98
CA ILE A 121 -13.55 -7.64 6.24
C ILE A 121 -12.91 -6.32 6.64
N ASN A 122 -13.19 -5.87 7.85
CA ASN A 122 -12.52 -4.73 8.47
C ASN A 122 -11.46 -5.18 9.46
N TRP A 123 -10.37 -4.42 9.52
CA TRP A 123 -9.27 -4.64 10.44
C TRP A 123 -9.48 -3.77 11.66
N GLY A 124 -10.01 -4.36 12.73
CA GLY A 124 -10.44 -3.64 13.92
C GLY A 124 -11.96 -3.67 14.08
N SER A 125 -12.46 -2.75 14.89
CA SER A 125 -13.90 -2.57 15.09
C SER A 125 -14.35 -1.34 14.32
N MET A 126 -15.49 -1.42 13.65
CA MET A 126 -16.11 -0.29 12.96
C MET A 126 -16.36 0.95 13.85
N LYS A 127 -16.31 0.81 15.18
CA LYS A 127 -16.33 1.95 16.11
C LYS A 127 -15.09 2.86 15.98
N GLY A 128 -13.96 2.31 15.54
CA GLY A 128 -12.75 3.07 15.22
C GLY A 128 -12.82 3.73 13.84
N ASP A 129 -13.57 3.15 12.91
CA ASP A 129 -13.50 3.45 11.47
C ASP A 129 -14.76 4.18 10.97
N ILE A 130 -15.12 5.30 11.61
CA ILE A 130 -16.32 6.07 11.27
C ILE A 130 -16.33 6.54 9.80
N ALA A 131 -15.17 6.89 9.24
CA ALA A 131 -15.08 7.32 7.84
C ALA A 131 -15.41 6.16 6.88
N THR A 132 -14.94 4.94 7.21
CA THR A 132 -15.32 3.73 6.48
C THR A 132 -16.83 3.48 6.60
N TYR A 133 -17.43 3.65 7.78
CA TYR A 133 -18.87 3.51 7.95
C TYR A 133 -19.69 4.55 7.14
N ILE A 134 -19.24 5.80 7.12
CA ILE A 134 -19.81 6.87 6.27
C ILE A 134 -19.74 6.48 4.80
N ALA A 135 -18.61 5.94 4.35
CA ALA A 135 -18.45 5.43 2.99
C ALA A 135 -19.45 4.30 2.69
N MET A 136 -19.62 3.33 3.59
CA MET A 136 -20.60 2.25 3.44
C MET A 136 -22.02 2.79 3.28
N LYS A 137 -22.42 3.77 4.11
CA LYS A 137 -23.75 4.41 4.04
C LYS A 137 -23.95 5.20 2.74
N ASN A 138 -22.95 5.96 2.31
CA ASN A 138 -23.02 6.71 1.05
C ASN A 138 -23.12 5.77 -0.15
N PHE A 139 -22.37 4.67 -0.14
CA PHE A 139 -22.46 3.66 -1.19
C PHE A 139 -23.84 3.01 -1.23
N GLU A 140 -24.40 2.62 -0.08
CA GLU A 140 -25.76 2.08 0.00
C GLU A 140 -26.80 3.09 -0.50
N ARG A 141 -26.72 4.36 -0.10
CA ARG A 141 -27.64 5.42 -0.55
C ARG A 141 -27.63 5.60 -2.08
N LYS A 142 -26.48 5.42 -2.72
CA LYS A 142 -26.31 5.61 -4.17
C LYS A 142 -26.69 4.37 -4.98
N THR A 143 -26.42 3.18 -4.46
CA THR A 143 -26.51 1.93 -5.23
C THR A 143 -27.64 1.00 -4.76
N GLY A 144 -28.14 1.17 -3.54
CA GLY A 144 -29.00 0.21 -2.86
C GLY A 144 -28.28 -1.07 -2.41
N ILE A 145 -26.96 -1.19 -2.62
CA ILE A 145 -26.15 -2.34 -2.23
C ILE A 145 -25.55 -2.07 -0.85
N LYS A 146 -25.85 -2.95 0.11
CA LYS A 146 -25.30 -2.86 1.47
C LYS A 146 -23.86 -3.33 1.51
N ILE A 147 -23.05 -2.72 2.37
CA ILE A 147 -21.76 -3.29 2.77
C ILE A 147 -21.97 -3.98 4.12
N LYS A 148 -21.85 -5.30 4.17
CA LYS A 148 -21.83 -6.06 5.42
C LYS A 148 -20.41 -6.22 5.88
N ASN A 149 -20.11 -5.59 7.00
CA ASN A 149 -18.81 -5.64 7.61
C ASN A 149 -18.64 -6.86 8.54
N ILE A 150 -17.46 -7.48 8.49
CA ILE A 150 -16.97 -8.43 9.47
C ILE A 150 -15.79 -7.78 10.20
N ASP A 151 -16.01 -7.38 11.45
CA ASP A 151 -14.96 -6.86 12.33
C ASP A 151 -14.05 -7.98 12.81
N ILE A 152 -12.74 -7.83 12.57
CA ILE A 152 -11.73 -8.75 13.10
C ILE A 152 -10.62 -7.94 13.78
N THR A 153 -10.39 -8.24 15.06
CA THR A 153 -9.35 -7.58 15.87
C THR A 153 -7.97 -7.68 15.24
N HIS A 154 -7.11 -6.69 15.51
CA HIS A 154 -5.81 -6.59 14.84
C HIS A 154 -4.93 -7.83 14.94
N ALA A 155 -4.96 -8.52 16.08
CA ALA A 155 -4.14 -9.70 16.33
C ALA A 155 -4.43 -10.89 15.39
N TYR A 156 -5.64 -10.98 14.80
CA TYR A 156 -6.09 -12.21 14.14
C TYR A 156 -6.57 -12.02 12.70
N VAL A 157 -6.66 -10.79 12.19
CA VAL A 157 -7.25 -10.55 10.87
C VAL A 157 -6.48 -11.25 9.77
N ASN A 158 -5.15 -11.20 9.78
CA ASN A 158 -4.36 -11.80 8.71
C ASN A 158 -4.47 -13.32 8.71
N GLU A 159 -4.48 -13.96 9.89
CA GLU A 159 -4.68 -15.40 10.02
C GLU A 159 -6.07 -15.83 9.51
N LYS A 160 -7.11 -15.07 9.86
CA LYS A 160 -8.48 -15.35 9.40
C LYS A 160 -8.65 -15.12 7.89
N GLN A 161 -8.12 -14.01 7.36
CA GLN A 161 -8.15 -13.74 5.93
C GLN A 161 -7.38 -14.82 5.15
N LEU A 162 -6.20 -15.23 5.63
CA LEU A 162 -5.42 -16.30 5.05
C LEU A 162 -6.18 -17.63 5.04
N ALA A 163 -6.89 -17.98 6.12
CA ALA A 163 -7.72 -19.18 6.18
C ALA A 163 -8.85 -19.15 5.14
N LEU A 164 -9.57 -18.03 5.02
CA LEU A 164 -10.65 -17.86 4.04
C LEU A 164 -10.15 -17.94 2.60
N LEU A 165 -9.04 -17.25 2.29
CA LEU A 165 -8.45 -17.23 0.95
C LEU A 165 -7.88 -18.61 0.57
N THR A 166 -7.26 -19.32 1.52
CA THR A 166 -6.76 -20.69 1.30
C THR A 166 -7.91 -21.67 1.08
N ALA A 167 -9.01 -21.52 1.82
CA ALA A 167 -10.22 -22.30 1.64
C ALA A 167 -10.99 -21.95 0.35
N LYS A 168 -10.57 -20.88 -0.35
CA LYS A 168 -11.24 -20.34 -1.53
C LYS A 168 -12.70 -19.98 -1.25
N ASP A 169 -12.97 -19.47 -0.05
CA ASP A 169 -14.33 -19.13 0.38
C ASP A 169 -14.88 -17.99 -0.49
N PRO A 170 -16.00 -18.18 -1.20
CA PRO A 170 -16.58 -17.18 -2.08
C PRO A 170 -17.47 -16.15 -1.35
N SER A 171 -17.76 -16.37 -0.06
CA SER A 171 -18.76 -15.58 0.71
C SER A 171 -18.25 -14.23 1.19
N VAL A 172 -16.93 -14.02 1.19
CA VAL A 172 -16.30 -12.71 1.44
C VAL A 172 -15.87 -12.11 0.11
N HIS A 173 -16.27 -10.88 -0.18
CA HIS A 173 -16.03 -10.30 -1.52
C HIS A 173 -14.88 -9.30 -1.54
N SER A 174 -14.74 -8.48 -0.47
CA SER A 174 -13.69 -7.47 -0.34
C SER A 174 -12.81 -7.75 0.87
N PHE A 175 -11.50 -7.86 0.65
CA PHE A 175 -10.51 -8.07 1.72
C PHE A 175 -9.77 -6.77 2.00
N TYR A 176 -9.59 -6.45 3.28
CA TYR A 176 -8.72 -5.38 3.72
C TYR A 176 -7.31 -5.94 3.90
N ILE A 177 -6.42 -5.55 2.98
CA ILE A 177 -4.98 -5.79 3.07
C ILE A 177 -4.35 -4.56 3.73
N GLY A 178 -4.38 -4.53 5.06
CA GLY A 178 -3.61 -3.53 5.79
C GLY A 178 -2.15 -3.92 5.86
N ASP A 179 -1.29 -2.96 6.17
CA ASP A 179 0.15 -3.19 6.20
C ASP A 179 0.62 -3.87 4.90
N ALA A 180 0.09 -3.43 3.75
CA ALA A 180 0.32 -4.10 2.48
C ALA A 180 1.81 -4.16 2.11
N GLN A 181 2.61 -3.24 2.64
CA GLN A 181 4.07 -3.29 2.66
C GLN A 181 4.63 -4.65 3.13
N TYR A 182 3.99 -5.32 4.10
CA TYR A 182 4.42 -6.62 4.63
C TYR A 182 3.64 -7.80 4.03
N TYR A 183 2.35 -7.60 3.71
CA TYR A 183 1.45 -8.73 3.45
C TYR A 183 0.99 -8.87 2.00
N LEU A 184 1.06 -7.82 1.17
CA LEU A 184 0.52 -7.88 -0.18
C LEU A 184 1.16 -9.00 -1.00
N LEU A 185 2.50 -9.07 -1.05
CA LEU A 185 3.19 -10.09 -1.83
C LEU A 185 2.92 -11.52 -1.33
N GLN A 186 2.63 -11.69 -0.05
CA GLN A 186 2.19 -12.98 0.50
C GLN A 186 0.84 -13.39 -0.09
N PHE A 187 -0.13 -12.47 -0.13
CA PHE A 187 -1.43 -12.77 -0.71
C PHE A 187 -1.37 -12.96 -2.24
N LEU A 188 -0.54 -12.19 -2.94
CA LEU A 188 -0.36 -12.33 -4.39
C LEU A 188 0.31 -13.66 -4.78
N ALA A 189 1.24 -14.16 -3.95
CA ALA A 189 1.81 -15.49 -4.15
C ALA A 189 0.75 -16.61 -4.12
N GLY A 190 -0.31 -16.42 -3.33
CA GLY A 190 -1.45 -17.34 -3.25
C GLY A 190 -2.38 -17.29 -4.46
N LYS A 191 -2.31 -16.23 -5.29
CA LYS A 191 -3.21 -15.96 -6.43
C LYS A 191 -4.67 -15.96 -6.03
N TRP A 192 -5.01 -15.16 -5.01
CA TRP A 192 -6.37 -15.13 -4.43
C TRP A 192 -7.17 -13.87 -4.72
N PHE A 193 -6.58 -12.89 -5.39
CA PHE A 193 -7.25 -11.64 -5.74
C PHE A 193 -7.42 -11.50 -7.24
N GLU A 194 -8.48 -10.80 -7.66
CA GLU A 194 -8.63 -10.37 -9.05
C GLU A 194 -7.75 -9.14 -9.32
N PRO A 195 -7.07 -9.08 -10.47
CA PRO A 195 -6.46 -7.85 -10.93
C PRO A 195 -7.55 -6.82 -11.29
N VAL A 196 -7.25 -5.55 -11.06
CA VAL A 196 -8.16 -4.40 -11.25
C VAL A 196 -7.58 -3.40 -12.24
N ASP A 197 -6.88 -3.87 -13.29
CA ASP A 197 -6.14 -3.05 -14.25
C ASP A 197 -6.99 -1.94 -14.89
N PHE A 198 -8.24 -2.27 -15.23
CA PHE A 198 -9.17 -1.33 -15.85
C PHE A 198 -9.53 -0.16 -14.93
N LEU A 199 -9.35 -0.29 -13.61
CA LEU A 199 -9.49 0.83 -12.67
C LEU A 199 -8.27 1.76 -12.70
N TRP A 200 -7.14 1.38 -13.29
CA TRP A 200 -5.89 2.16 -13.26
C TRP A 200 -5.42 2.66 -14.62
N PRO A 201 -6.28 3.31 -15.44
CA PRO A 201 -5.82 3.92 -16.68
C PRO A 201 -4.86 5.10 -16.38
N PRO A 202 -4.01 5.50 -17.33
CA PRO A 202 -2.97 6.53 -17.13
C PRO A 202 -3.46 7.80 -16.43
N GLU A 203 -4.59 8.36 -16.86
CA GLU A 203 -5.17 9.59 -16.33
C GLU A 203 -5.61 9.48 -14.86
N VAL A 204 -5.92 8.28 -14.39
CA VAL A 204 -6.25 8.00 -12.98
C VAL A 204 -4.99 7.76 -12.16
N ARG A 205 -3.95 7.14 -12.73
CA ARG A 205 -2.66 7.00 -12.02
C ARG A 205 -2.04 8.35 -11.67
N GLU A 206 -2.23 9.35 -12.53
CA GLU A 206 -1.72 10.71 -12.33
C GLU A 206 -2.32 11.46 -11.13
N ILE A 207 -3.50 11.05 -10.63
CA ILE A 207 -4.14 11.73 -9.49
C ILE A 207 -3.74 11.14 -8.14
N TYR A 208 -2.94 10.06 -8.10
CA TYR A 208 -2.41 9.46 -6.87
C TYR A 208 -0.88 9.56 -6.83
N PRO A 209 -0.25 9.49 -5.64
CA PRO A 209 1.19 9.38 -5.51
C PRO A 209 1.73 8.19 -6.30
N SER A 210 2.78 8.42 -7.09
CA SER A 210 3.38 7.36 -7.91
C SER A 210 3.95 6.23 -7.06
N SER A 211 4.42 6.52 -5.83
CA SER A 211 4.84 5.51 -4.86
C SER A 211 3.70 4.55 -4.51
N TYR A 212 2.50 5.08 -4.24
CA TYR A 212 1.31 4.26 -4.00
C TYR A 212 0.95 3.42 -5.23
N VAL A 213 0.81 4.04 -6.40
CA VAL A 213 0.43 3.35 -7.64
C VAL A 213 1.41 2.24 -7.99
N ASN A 214 2.72 2.48 -7.83
CA ASN A 214 3.73 1.47 -8.07
C ASN A 214 3.69 0.33 -7.04
N SER A 215 3.29 0.61 -5.81
CA SER A 215 3.20 -0.40 -4.74
C SER A 215 2.07 -1.41 -4.92
N ILE A 216 1.08 -1.11 -5.76
CA ILE A 216 -0.01 -2.04 -6.09
C ILE A 216 0.18 -2.70 -7.45
N TYR A 217 1.24 -2.33 -8.17
CA TYR A 217 1.57 -2.87 -9.49
C TYR A 217 2.60 -4.00 -9.35
N PHE A 218 2.20 -5.21 -9.67
CA PHE A 218 3.05 -6.39 -9.59
C PHE A 218 2.73 -7.37 -10.72
N ASP A 219 3.76 -7.98 -11.32
CA ASP A 219 3.62 -8.97 -12.39
C ASP A 219 2.72 -8.51 -13.57
N GLY A 220 2.84 -7.23 -13.95
CA GLY A 220 2.07 -6.67 -15.08
C GLY A 220 0.66 -6.20 -14.73
N HIS A 221 0.20 -6.37 -13.49
CA HIS A 221 -1.18 -6.10 -13.07
C HIS A 221 -1.26 -5.19 -11.84
N TYR A 222 -2.38 -4.48 -11.70
CA TYR A 222 -2.76 -3.72 -10.50
C TYR A 222 -3.66 -4.59 -9.61
N TRP A 223 -3.34 -4.71 -8.33
CA TRP A 223 -3.98 -5.71 -7.45
C TRP A 223 -4.91 -5.15 -6.38
N GLY A 224 -5.14 -3.84 -6.35
CA GLY A 224 -6.03 -3.25 -5.36
C GLY A 224 -6.32 -1.78 -5.57
N THR A 225 -7.07 -1.23 -4.62
CA THR A 225 -7.40 0.20 -4.53
C THR A 225 -7.15 0.74 -3.12
N PRO A 226 -6.93 2.06 -2.95
CA PRO A 226 -6.60 2.60 -1.63
C PRO A 226 -7.78 2.49 -0.68
N HIS A 227 -7.50 2.17 0.58
CA HIS A 227 -8.49 2.26 1.66
C HIS A 227 -8.35 3.61 2.39
N PHE A 228 -7.23 3.80 3.06
CA PHE A 228 -6.71 5.07 3.59
C PHE A 228 -5.17 4.95 3.71
N THR A 229 -4.49 5.96 4.24
CA THR A 229 -3.05 5.91 4.47
C THR A 229 -2.65 6.67 5.73
N GLY A 230 -1.35 6.65 6.02
CA GLY A 230 -0.71 7.45 7.04
C GLY A 230 0.72 7.77 6.62
N VAL A 231 1.22 8.94 7.02
CA VAL A 231 2.61 9.34 6.78
C VAL A 231 3.22 9.89 8.06
N TRP A 232 4.55 9.90 8.15
CA TRP A 232 5.26 10.44 9.30
C TRP A 232 5.74 11.86 9.02
N ILE A 233 5.52 12.76 9.98
CA ILE A 233 5.92 14.16 9.95
C ILE A 233 6.70 14.52 11.23
N LEU A 234 7.48 15.60 11.17
CA LEU A 234 8.26 16.04 12.33
C LEU A 234 7.39 16.92 13.23
N TYR A 235 7.16 16.48 14.47
CA TYR A 235 6.59 17.31 15.53
C TYR A 235 7.70 17.90 16.38
N TYR A 236 7.48 19.12 16.87
CA TYR A 236 8.43 19.84 17.70
C TYR A 236 7.76 20.74 18.74
N ARG A 237 8.54 21.18 19.74
CA ARG A 237 8.13 22.07 20.83
C ARG A 237 8.67 23.50 20.62
N PRO A 238 7.91 24.45 20.05
CA PRO A 238 8.40 25.81 19.79
C PRO A 238 9.03 26.48 21.01
N SER A 239 8.46 26.30 22.22
CA SER A 239 9.01 26.92 23.43
C SER A 239 10.36 26.35 23.84
N TRP A 240 10.66 25.09 23.51
CA TRP A 240 11.96 24.49 23.79
C TRP A 240 13.01 25.04 22.83
N LEU A 241 12.68 25.19 21.54
CA LEU A 241 13.59 25.79 20.57
C LEU A 241 13.95 27.22 21.01
N GLU A 242 12.95 28.03 21.36
CA GLU A 242 13.17 29.40 21.84
C GLU A 242 14.07 29.44 23.09
N LYS A 243 13.75 28.67 24.13
CA LYS A 243 14.52 28.65 25.39
C LYS A 243 15.92 28.05 25.23
N ALA A 244 16.10 27.18 24.24
CA ALA A 244 17.39 26.61 23.86
C ALA A 244 18.21 27.54 22.94
N GLY A 245 17.65 28.69 22.51
CA GLY A 245 18.33 29.63 21.61
C GLY A 245 18.36 29.19 20.14
N ILE A 246 17.44 28.33 19.72
CA ILE A 246 17.31 27.80 18.37
C ILE A 246 16.27 28.62 17.61
N SER A 247 16.70 29.37 16.60
CA SER A 247 15.85 30.28 15.85
C SER A 247 15.16 29.67 14.62
N LYS A 248 15.65 28.51 14.15
CA LYS A 248 15.11 27.82 12.96
C LYS A 248 14.73 26.38 13.32
N VAL A 249 13.55 25.95 12.87
CA VAL A 249 13.15 24.54 12.92
C VAL A 249 14.08 23.75 12.00
N PRO A 250 14.68 22.63 12.47
CA PRO A 250 15.60 21.85 11.66
C PRO A 250 14.88 21.28 10.42
N GLU A 251 15.50 21.42 9.25
CA GLU A 251 14.99 20.90 7.98
C GLU A 251 15.72 19.62 7.55
N THR A 252 16.87 19.34 8.18
CA THR A 252 17.68 18.15 7.89
C THR A 252 17.86 17.27 9.12
N TRP A 253 18.11 15.98 8.91
CA TRP A 253 18.39 15.03 10.00
C TRP A 253 19.64 15.43 10.80
N MET A 254 20.65 16.02 10.14
CA MET A 254 21.84 16.53 10.80
C MET A 254 21.55 17.76 11.68
N GLU A 255 20.76 18.71 11.17
CA GLU A 255 20.30 19.86 11.96
C GLU A 255 19.41 19.41 13.11
N LEU A 256 18.54 18.42 12.90
CA LEU A 256 17.64 17.88 13.92
C LEU A 256 18.43 17.24 15.06
N PHE A 257 19.46 16.46 14.76
CA PHE A 257 20.33 15.88 15.79
C PHE A 257 20.99 16.97 16.66
N GLU A 258 21.57 18.00 16.05
CA GLU A 258 22.21 19.09 16.80
C GLU A 258 21.18 19.92 17.60
N ALA A 259 20.04 20.25 17.00
CA ALA A 259 18.95 20.94 17.68
C ALA A 259 18.41 20.14 18.87
N ALA A 260 18.18 18.83 18.69
CA ALA A 260 17.75 17.93 19.75
C ALA A 260 18.80 17.84 20.87
N LYS A 261 20.10 17.79 20.53
CA LYS A 261 21.19 17.77 21.52
C LYS A 261 21.25 19.05 22.36
N ILE A 262 21.02 20.22 21.75
CA ILE A 262 20.93 21.49 22.48
C ILE A 262 19.69 21.51 23.38
N CYS A 263 18.53 21.08 22.85
CA CYS A 263 17.29 20.96 23.61
C CYS A 263 17.44 20.02 24.81
N ARG A 264 18.10 18.87 24.63
CA ARG A 264 18.43 17.93 25.72
C ARG A 264 19.23 18.61 26.82
N LYS A 265 20.32 19.30 26.48
CA LYS A 265 21.16 20.00 27.47
C LYS A 265 20.37 21.06 28.23
N TRP A 266 19.56 21.83 27.52
CA TRP A 266 18.68 22.82 28.13
C TRP A 266 17.65 22.16 29.06
N ALA A 267 16.97 21.12 28.61
CA ALA A 267 15.90 20.46 29.36
C ALA A 267 16.44 19.73 30.59
N LYS A 268 17.59 19.05 30.47
CA LYS A 268 18.29 18.42 31.60
C LYS A 268 18.62 19.42 32.71
N LYS A 269 19.07 20.63 32.33
CA LYS A 269 19.39 21.70 33.28
C LYS A 269 18.16 22.33 33.94
N ASN A 270 17.05 22.45 33.23
CA ASN A 270 15.91 23.29 33.65
C ASN A 270 14.65 22.50 34.06
N LEU A 271 14.47 21.28 33.56
CA LEU A 271 13.28 20.46 33.73
C LEU A 271 13.60 19.13 34.44
N GLY A 272 14.78 18.56 34.22
CA GLY A 272 15.27 17.37 34.91
C GLY A 272 15.84 16.30 33.97
N GLU A 273 16.37 15.23 34.55
CA GLU A 273 17.07 14.16 33.84
C GLU A 273 16.18 13.39 32.84
N ASP A 274 14.87 13.34 33.08
CA ASP A 274 13.91 12.56 32.26
C ASP A 274 13.36 13.33 31.04
N TYR A 275 14.01 14.43 30.63
CA TYR A 275 13.58 15.28 29.51
C TYR A 275 14.58 15.25 28.35
N TYR A 276 14.13 14.78 27.18
CA TYR A 276 15.01 14.43 26.06
C TYR A 276 14.89 15.37 24.86
N GLY A 277 15.90 15.32 24.00
CA GLY A 277 15.91 16.12 22.77
C GLY A 277 15.05 15.49 21.69
N PHE A 278 15.08 14.17 21.57
CA PHE A 278 14.34 13.42 20.57
C PHE A 278 13.80 12.14 21.22
N VAL A 279 12.63 11.68 20.77
CA VAL A 279 12.03 10.42 21.20
C VAL A 279 11.57 9.64 19.97
N PHE A 280 11.71 8.32 20.01
CA PHE A 280 11.34 7.39 18.94
C PHE A 280 11.13 6.00 19.53
N PRO A 281 10.43 5.07 18.86
CA PRO A 281 10.28 3.70 19.32
C PRO A 281 11.46 2.82 18.86
N GLY A 282 12.44 2.59 19.71
CA GLY A 282 13.67 1.82 19.40
C GLY A 282 13.52 0.29 19.36
N GLY A 283 12.29 -0.22 19.50
CA GLY A 283 11.95 -1.64 19.35
C GLY A 283 11.61 -2.02 17.91
N ARG A 284 10.56 -2.83 17.71
CA ARG A 284 10.07 -3.26 16.39
C ARG A 284 9.79 -2.08 15.43
N GLU A 285 9.20 -1.02 15.96
CA GLU A 285 8.75 0.12 15.16
C GLU A 285 9.89 1.08 14.74
N THR A 286 11.13 0.84 15.21
CA THR A 286 12.30 1.67 14.83
C THR A 286 12.60 1.60 13.33
N LEU A 287 12.02 0.62 12.64
CA LEU A 287 12.03 0.52 11.19
C LEU A 287 11.54 1.83 10.55
N TYR A 288 10.49 2.47 11.07
CA TYR A 288 9.89 3.67 10.46
C TYR A 288 10.85 4.87 10.46
N ASP A 289 11.57 5.11 11.55
CA ASP A 289 12.61 6.15 11.62
C ASP A 289 13.78 5.85 10.67
N LEU A 290 14.23 4.59 10.66
CA LEU A 290 15.36 4.17 9.82
C LEU A 290 15.04 4.27 8.33
N VAL A 291 13.84 3.86 7.89
CA VAL A 291 13.45 4.00 6.49
C VAL A 291 13.21 5.46 6.12
N ALA A 292 12.64 6.29 7.01
CA ALA A 292 12.50 7.72 6.75
C ALA A 292 13.87 8.40 6.54
N MET A 293 14.84 8.13 7.42
CA MET A 293 16.22 8.60 7.26
C MET A 293 16.88 8.06 5.98
N THR A 294 16.63 6.80 5.62
CA THR A 294 17.18 6.19 4.40
C THR A 294 16.57 6.81 3.14
N TYR A 295 15.25 7.00 3.09
CA TYR A 295 14.53 7.59 1.97
C TYR A 295 14.88 9.06 1.77
N SER A 296 15.15 9.78 2.87
CA SER A 296 15.60 11.16 2.85
C SER A 296 16.98 11.37 2.18
N GLN A 297 17.73 10.28 1.98
CA GLN A 297 19.00 10.24 1.23
C GLN A 297 18.81 9.90 -0.25
N GLY A 298 17.61 9.46 -0.64
CA GLY A 298 17.35 8.79 -1.92
C GLY A 298 17.62 7.28 -1.90
N GLY A 299 17.99 6.71 -0.75
CA GLY A 299 18.24 5.28 -0.56
C GLY A 299 16.96 4.44 -0.48
N ARG A 300 17.11 3.12 -0.55
CA ARG A 300 16.02 2.13 -0.49
C ARG A 300 16.47 0.90 0.31
N THR A 301 15.52 0.19 0.90
CA THR A 301 15.81 -1.07 1.59
C THR A 301 15.70 -2.26 0.65
N MET A 302 14.91 -2.16 -0.43
CA MET A 302 14.72 -3.19 -1.43
C MET A 302 15.66 -2.99 -2.63
N HIS A 303 16.42 -4.04 -2.96
CA HIS A 303 17.33 -4.12 -4.10
C HIS A 303 17.16 -5.46 -4.79
N GLU A 304 16.79 -5.46 -6.07
CA GLU A 304 16.61 -6.69 -6.86
C GLU A 304 15.68 -7.73 -6.20
N GLY A 305 14.61 -7.27 -5.56
CA GLY A 305 13.63 -8.13 -4.87
C GLY A 305 14.07 -8.65 -3.50
N LYS A 306 15.22 -8.20 -2.99
CA LYS A 306 15.78 -8.59 -1.68
C LYS A 306 15.96 -7.38 -0.77
N ILE A 307 15.94 -7.60 0.55
CA ILE A 307 16.28 -6.53 1.50
C ILE A 307 17.80 -6.44 1.57
N ASN A 308 18.35 -5.26 1.30
CA ASN A 308 19.76 -4.96 1.45
C ASN A 308 19.94 -3.70 2.29
N LEU A 309 20.41 -3.89 3.53
CA LEU A 309 20.65 -2.84 4.51
C LEU A 309 22.12 -2.39 4.56
N LEU A 310 23.02 -3.07 3.84
CA LEU A 310 24.45 -2.72 3.78
C LEU A 310 24.75 -1.65 2.73
N THR A 311 23.77 -0.79 2.47
CA THR A 311 23.92 0.39 1.62
C THR A 311 24.51 1.54 2.44
N PRO A 312 25.23 2.49 1.80
CA PRO A 312 25.68 3.70 2.48
C PRO A 312 24.53 4.45 3.16
N GLU A 313 23.39 4.56 2.50
CA GLU A 313 22.24 5.33 2.99
C GLU A 313 21.64 4.71 4.25
N PHE A 314 21.38 3.40 4.26
CA PHE A 314 20.83 2.74 5.44
C PHE A 314 21.86 2.69 6.58
N THR A 315 23.15 2.47 6.26
CA THR A 315 24.23 2.51 7.26
C THR A 315 24.31 3.87 7.94
N ASN A 316 24.20 4.96 7.18
CA ASN A 316 24.17 6.32 7.73
C ASN A 316 22.98 6.55 8.67
N ALA A 317 21.78 6.11 8.27
CA ALA A 317 20.57 6.20 9.08
C ALA A 317 20.71 5.41 10.39
N TRP A 318 21.19 4.16 10.30
CA TRP A 318 21.45 3.28 11.43
C TRP A 318 22.40 3.92 12.45
N LEU A 319 23.54 4.43 11.98
CA LEU A 319 24.53 5.06 12.85
C LEU A 319 24.01 6.36 13.47
N LEU A 320 23.28 7.18 12.70
CA LEU A 320 22.72 8.42 13.23
C LEU A 320 21.66 8.15 14.31
N LEU A 321 20.74 7.21 14.10
CA LEU A 321 19.71 6.89 15.09
C LEU A 321 20.31 6.28 16.37
N LEU A 322 21.33 5.42 16.26
CA LEU A 322 22.07 4.94 17.42
C LEU A 322 22.81 6.06 18.16
N LYS A 323 23.33 7.05 17.43
CA LYS A 323 23.99 8.23 18.01
C LYS A 323 23.05 9.03 18.92
N PHE A 324 21.75 9.11 18.61
CA PHE A 324 20.76 9.74 19.50
C PHE A 324 20.75 9.08 20.89
N ILE A 325 20.85 7.74 20.96
CA ILE A 325 20.90 7.00 22.23
C ILE A 325 22.29 7.16 22.88
N HIS A 326 23.35 6.95 22.10
CA HIS A 326 24.72 6.88 22.63
C HIS A 326 25.24 8.23 23.15
N GLU A 327 24.71 9.35 22.63
CA GLU A 327 25.01 10.71 23.08
C GLU A 327 23.96 11.31 24.04
N ASP A 328 23.11 10.49 24.66
CA ASP A 328 22.09 10.90 25.65
C ASP A 328 21.07 11.92 25.09
N VAL A 329 20.84 11.95 23.77
CA VAL A 329 19.85 12.83 23.12
C VAL A 329 18.45 12.23 23.21
N ALA A 330 18.34 10.91 23.10
CA ALA A 330 17.13 10.13 23.31
C ALA A 330 17.28 9.20 24.52
N ASP A 331 16.17 8.89 25.18
CA ASP A 331 16.13 7.97 26.31
C ASP A 331 16.51 6.54 25.87
N LYS A 332 17.31 5.84 26.67
CA LYS A 332 17.58 4.41 26.47
C LYS A 332 16.32 3.55 26.62
N ALA A 333 15.33 4.02 27.38
CA ALA A 333 14.03 3.33 27.51
C ALA A 333 13.33 3.16 26.16
N CYS A 334 13.69 3.99 25.16
CA CYS A 334 13.17 3.88 23.79
C CYS A 334 13.31 2.48 23.19
N LEU A 335 14.34 1.72 23.58
CA LEU A 335 14.59 0.35 23.10
C LEU A 335 13.49 -0.65 23.48
N THR A 336 12.61 -0.27 24.42
CA THR A 336 11.47 -1.08 24.87
C THR A 336 10.12 -0.52 24.45
N TYR A 337 10.12 0.64 23.78
CA TYR A 337 8.90 1.31 23.38
C TYR A 337 8.18 0.52 22.29
N THR A 338 6.87 0.41 22.48
CA THR A 338 5.89 -0.11 21.55
C THR A 338 5.43 1.00 20.59
N TRP A 339 4.38 0.71 19.83
CA TRP A 339 3.88 1.56 18.75
C TRP A 339 3.22 2.89 19.20
N THR A 340 2.93 3.08 20.49
CA THR A 340 2.40 4.36 21.03
C THR A 340 3.34 5.06 22.00
N ASP A 341 4.20 4.33 22.70
CA ASP A 341 4.97 4.87 23.84
C ASP A 341 5.80 6.12 23.50
N ALA A 342 6.42 6.16 22.30
CA ALA A 342 7.19 7.32 21.88
C ALA A 342 6.33 8.59 21.71
N ALA A 343 5.16 8.44 21.08
CA ALA A 343 4.22 9.52 20.85
C ALA A 343 3.55 9.97 22.17
N GLU A 344 3.23 9.02 23.04
CA GLU A 344 2.75 9.29 24.40
C GLU A 344 3.80 10.06 25.22
N ALA A 345 5.08 9.72 25.11
CA ALA A 345 6.16 10.44 25.77
C ALA A 345 6.30 11.88 25.26
N PHE A 346 6.21 12.11 23.95
CA PHE A 346 6.15 13.47 23.41
C PHE A 346 4.91 14.23 23.91
N GLY A 347 3.74 13.58 23.87
CA GLY A 347 2.47 14.12 24.37
C GLY A 347 2.47 14.44 25.87
N ALA A 348 3.20 13.66 26.66
CA ALA A 348 3.47 13.92 28.08
C ALA A 348 4.48 15.07 28.31
N GLY A 349 4.96 15.69 27.23
CA GLY A 349 5.86 16.84 27.25
C GLY A 349 7.31 16.50 27.57
N LYS A 350 7.74 15.25 27.35
CA LYS A 350 9.07 14.74 27.74
C LYS A 350 10.14 14.89 26.66
N SER A 351 9.79 15.29 25.44
CA SER A 351 10.74 15.46 24.35
C SER A 351 10.53 16.77 23.58
N ALA A 352 11.61 17.29 22.99
CA ALA A 352 11.56 18.45 22.11
C ALA A 352 11.07 18.10 20.70
N PHE A 353 11.38 16.90 20.21
CA PHE A 353 11.11 16.45 18.85
C PHE A 353 10.64 14.98 18.82
N ILE A 354 9.84 14.64 17.81
CA ILE A 354 9.48 13.27 17.43
C ILE A 354 9.13 13.24 15.93
N LEU A 355 9.54 12.18 15.22
CA LEU A 355 8.98 11.84 13.91
C LEU A 355 7.81 10.87 14.16
N GLU A 356 6.57 11.24 13.83
CA GLU A 356 5.40 10.41 14.12
C GLU A 356 4.31 10.57 13.06
N ARG A 357 3.37 9.62 13.03
CA ARG A 357 2.21 9.62 12.14
C ARG A 357 1.39 10.90 12.28
N THR A 358 0.84 11.36 11.17
CA THR A 358 -0.08 12.50 11.11
C THR A 358 -1.36 12.32 11.93
N ALA A 359 -1.77 11.08 12.23
CA ALA A 359 -2.89 10.78 13.12
C ALA A 359 -2.73 11.42 14.52
N TYR A 360 -1.49 11.70 14.95
CA TYR A 360 -1.24 12.39 16.22
C TYR A 360 -1.49 13.90 16.19
N ILE A 361 -1.75 14.52 15.02
CA ILE A 361 -2.17 15.93 14.95
C ILE A 361 -3.44 16.15 15.79
N SER A 362 -4.46 15.32 15.59
CA SER A 362 -5.72 15.43 16.34
C SER A 362 -5.54 15.05 17.81
N GLN A 363 -4.73 14.02 18.09
CA GLN A 363 -4.48 13.56 19.45
C GLN A 363 -3.69 14.59 20.27
N TYR A 364 -2.61 15.17 19.75
CA TYR A 364 -1.86 16.24 20.41
C TYR A 364 -2.69 17.51 20.62
N ALA A 365 -3.69 17.77 19.77
CA ALA A 365 -4.62 18.88 19.96
C ALA A 365 -5.63 18.64 21.10
N THR A 366 -6.02 17.38 21.36
CA THR A 366 -7.22 17.07 22.16
C THR A 366 -6.95 16.25 23.42
N GLN A 367 -5.93 15.39 23.43
CA GLN A 367 -5.70 14.37 24.46
C GLN A 367 -4.50 14.68 25.38
N TYR A 368 -3.60 15.57 24.96
CA TYR A 368 -2.31 15.79 25.64
C TYR A 368 -2.19 17.21 26.24
N PRO A 369 -2.71 17.45 27.46
CA PRO A 369 -2.69 18.78 28.08
C PRO A 369 -1.28 19.31 28.37
N ALA A 370 -0.28 18.44 28.56
CA ALA A 370 1.09 18.82 28.89
C ALA A 370 1.82 19.58 27.77
N ILE A 371 1.34 19.47 26.53
CA ILE A 371 1.89 20.18 25.36
C ILE A 371 0.90 21.17 24.75
N LYS A 372 -0.26 21.41 25.38
CA LYS A 372 -1.30 22.29 24.84
C LYS A 372 -0.75 23.68 24.54
N GLY A 373 -0.85 24.10 23.28
CA GLY A 373 -0.34 25.40 22.81
C GLY A 373 1.17 25.48 22.66
N ASP A 374 1.90 24.38 22.85
CA ASP A 374 3.35 24.30 22.74
C ASP A 374 3.76 23.08 21.92
N TRP A 375 3.10 22.80 20.82
CA TRP A 375 3.61 21.87 19.82
C TRP A 375 3.27 22.40 18.43
N ASN A 376 4.06 21.99 17.45
CA ASN A 376 3.85 22.32 16.06
C ASN A 376 4.42 21.20 15.17
N ALA A 377 4.09 21.19 13.89
CA ALA A 377 4.54 20.15 12.96
C ALA A 377 5.08 20.73 11.66
N THR A 378 6.02 20.03 11.05
CA THR A 378 6.63 20.36 9.75
C THR A 378 6.92 19.08 8.96
N LEU A 379 7.39 19.25 7.73
CA LEU A 379 7.80 18.14 6.86
C LEU A 379 8.82 17.23 7.57
N PRO A 380 8.83 15.92 7.28
CA PRO A 380 9.93 15.08 7.72
C PRO A 380 11.27 15.62 7.19
N PRO A 381 12.38 15.54 7.95
CA PRO A 381 13.65 16.12 7.52
C PRO A 381 14.19 15.41 6.28
N LYS A 382 14.81 16.19 5.38
CA LYS A 382 15.69 15.61 4.36
C LYS A 382 17.04 15.22 4.98
N TRP A 383 17.88 14.45 4.31
CA TRP A 383 19.15 14.04 4.93
C TRP A 383 20.09 15.21 5.21
N SER A 384 20.29 16.05 4.20
CA SER A 384 21.21 17.19 4.21
C SER A 384 20.68 18.32 3.34
N PRO A 385 21.25 19.55 3.44
CA PRO A 385 20.78 20.70 2.67
C PRO A 385 20.84 20.48 1.15
N GLU A 386 21.80 19.67 0.69
CA GLU A 386 22.04 19.36 -0.72
C GLU A 386 20.97 18.43 -1.30
N GLN A 387 20.22 17.71 -0.46
CA GLN A 387 19.16 16.85 -0.94
C GLN A 387 18.01 17.67 -1.54
N PRO A 388 17.47 17.25 -2.70
CA PRO A 388 16.26 17.84 -3.27
C PRO A 388 15.08 17.91 -2.31
N GLU A 389 14.22 18.91 -2.47
CA GLU A 389 13.01 19.12 -1.65
C GLU A 389 12.05 17.92 -1.62
N LYS A 390 12.03 17.08 -2.66
CA LYS A 390 11.23 15.84 -2.69
C LYS A 390 11.68 14.80 -1.65
N TYR A 391 12.87 14.97 -1.07
CA TYR A 391 13.38 14.10 -0.02
C TYR A 391 13.08 14.58 1.40
N HIS A 392 12.25 15.62 1.53
CA HIS A 392 11.35 15.72 2.67
C HIS A 392 10.30 14.60 2.56
N THR A 393 10.69 13.41 2.99
CA THR A 393 9.93 12.17 2.78
C THR A 393 9.99 11.27 4.01
N SER A 394 9.01 10.39 4.10
CA SER A 394 8.90 9.32 5.07
C SER A 394 8.23 8.11 4.42
N LEU A 395 7.99 7.07 5.20
CA LEU A 395 7.17 5.95 4.74
C LEU A 395 5.71 6.38 4.59
N MET A 396 5.05 5.87 3.54
CA MET A 396 3.60 5.87 3.42
C MET A 396 3.07 4.51 3.89
N TRP A 397 2.23 4.53 4.91
CA TRP A 397 1.49 3.35 5.35
C TRP A 397 0.48 2.97 4.26
N ASN A 398 0.61 1.75 3.73
CA ASN A 398 -0.15 1.33 2.57
C ASN A 398 -1.26 0.35 2.95
N ASP A 399 -2.47 0.86 3.08
CA ASP A 399 -3.67 0.07 3.35
C ASP A 399 -4.56 0.04 2.10
N MET A 400 -4.92 -1.16 1.67
CA MET A 400 -5.63 -1.36 0.40
C MET A 400 -6.72 -2.41 0.46
N LEU A 401 -7.56 -2.38 -0.56
CA LEU A 401 -8.66 -3.31 -0.74
C LEU A 401 -8.35 -4.26 -1.91
N GLY A 402 -8.52 -5.56 -1.66
CA GLY A 402 -8.41 -6.63 -2.66
C GLY A 402 -9.78 -7.24 -3.01
N VAL A 403 -10.00 -7.58 -4.28
CA VAL A 403 -11.22 -8.22 -4.77
C VAL A 403 -11.02 -9.73 -4.74
N ASN A 404 -11.89 -10.48 -4.05
CA ASN A 404 -11.75 -11.94 -3.96
C ASN A 404 -11.90 -12.62 -5.33
N LEU A 405 -10.89 -13.37 -5.75
CA LEU A 405 -10.90 -14.19 -6.97
C LEU A 405 -12.00 -15.26 -6.96
N PHE A 406 -12.46 -15.70 -5.80
CA PHE A 406 -13.42 -16.79 -5.70
C PHE A 406 -14.87 -16.33 -5.60
N ALA A 407 -15.12 -15.03 -5.45
CA ALA A 407 -16.47 -14.49 -5.42
C ALA A 407 -17.21 -14.70 -6.75
N GLU A 408 -18.53 -14.83 -6.68
CA GLU A 408 -19.38 -14.96 -7.87
C GLU A 408 -19.29 -13.70 -8.77
N PRO A 409 -19.45 -13.82 -10.10
CA PRO A 409 -19.15 -12.73 -11.04
C PRO A 409 -19.83 -11.39 -10.77
N HIS A 410 -21.12 -11.38 -10.41
CA HIS A 410 -21.84 -10.14 -10.08
C HIS A 410 -21.36 -9.51 -8.76
N TYR A 411 -20.94 -10.33 -7.79
CA TYR A 411 -20.36 -9.83 -6.54
C TYR A 411 -18.97 -9.23 -6.75
N LYS A 412 -18.16 -9.78 -7.67
CA LYS A 412 -16.91 -9.15 -8.11
C LYS A 412 -17.17 -7.79 -8.73
N ALA A 413 -18.14 -7.67 -9.64
CA ALA A 413 -18.50 -6.38 -10.24
C ALA A 413 -18.99 -5.36 -9.19
N ALA A 414 -19.82 -5.78 -8.24
CA ALA A 414 -20.26 -4.93 -7.13
C ALA A 414 -19.10 -4.51 -6.21
N THR A 415 -18.14 -5.41 -6.00
CA THR A 415 -16.93 -5.11 -5.20
C THR A 415 -16.00 -4.15 -5.94
N MET A 416 -15.82 -4.30 -7.25
CA MET A 416 -15.06 -3.36 -8.08
C MET A 416 -15.72 -1.98 -8.08
N LEU A 417 -17.05 -1.90 -8.11
CA LEU A 417 -17.79 -0.64 -7.95
C LEU A 417 -17.58 -0.02 -6.56
N TRP A 418 -17.59 -0.83 -5.50
CA TRP A 418 -17.23 -0.40 -4.14
C TRP A 418 -15.81 0.14 -4.07
N HIS A 419 -14.85 -0.53 -4.71
CA HIS A 419 -13.44 -0.10 -4.77
C HIS A 419 -13.26 1.20 -5.56
N ASP A 420 -13.97 1.36 -6.69
CA ASP A 420 -13.96 2.62 -7.45
C ASP A 420 -14.57 3.76 -6.64
N PHE A 421 -15.62 3.49 -5.85
CA PHE A 421 -16.17 4.47 -4.91
C PHE A 421 -15.19 4.77 -3.77
N ARG A 422 -14.58 3.75 -3.14
CA ARG A 422 -13.71 3.95 -1.96
C ARG A 422 -12.50 4.82 -2.22
N ARG A 423 -11.98 4.81 -3.45
CA ARG A 423 -10.87 5.66 -3.86
C ARG A 423 -11.29 7.06 -4.34
N SER A 424 -12.60 7.36 -4.38
CA SER A 424 -13.09 8.68 -4.78
C SER A 424 -12.87 9.74 -3.70
N PHE A 425 -12.91 11.01 -4.10
CA PHE A 425 -12.87 12.17 -3.21
C PHE A 425 -13.94 12.09 -2.13
N GLU A 426 -15.20 11.83 -2.50
CA GLU A 426 -16.33 11.75 -1.56
C GLU A 426 -16.07 10.71 -0.46
N SER A 427 -15.41 9.61 -0.81
CA SER A 427 -15.14 8.53 0.15
C SER A 427 -13.86 8.73 0.96
N LEU A 428 -12.85 9.39 0.41
CA LEU A 428 -11.56 9.61 1.09
C LEU A 428 -11.52 10.92 1.89
N ALA A 429 -12.42 11.87 1.63
CA ALA A 429 -12.48 13.11 2.42
C ALA A 429 -12.86 12.85 3.90
N PRO A 430 -13.88 12.02 4.22
CA PRO A 430 -14.19 11.70 5.62
C PRO A 430 -13.02 11.09 6.40
N GLU A 431 -12.12 10.34 5.76
CA GLU A 431 -10.90 9.81 6.39
C GLU A 431 -10.07 10.95 6.99
N VAL A 432 -9.90 12.04 6.24
CA VAL A 432 -9.07 13.20 6.62
C VAL A 432 -9.78 14.15 7.58
N TYR A 433 -11.06 14.44 7.35
CA TYR A 433 -11.79 15.50 8.04
C TYR A 433 -12.65 15.03 9.22
N VAL A 434 -13.06 13.77 9.25
CA VAL A 434 -13.92 13.20 10.30
C VAL A 434 -13.12 12.29 11.23
N GLU A 435 -12.35 11.36 10.66
CA GLU A 435 -11.61 10.35 11.44
C GLU A 435 -10.21 10.81 11.84
N GLY A 436 -9.53 11.55 10.96
CA GLY A 436 -8.17 12.07 11.20
C GLY A 436 -7.06 11.18 10.63
N ASN A 437 -7.40 10.26 9.73
CA ASN A 437 -6.47 9.51 8.88
C ASN A 437 -5.91 10.39 7.75
N GLU A 438 -5.08 9.80 6.88
CA GLU A 438 -4.69 10.41 5.61
C GLU A 438 -5.38 9.75 4.43
N SER A 439 -5.57 10.54 3.38
CA SER A 439 -5.97 10.09 2.05
C SER A 439 -4.77 9.97 1.12
N THR A 440 -4.77 8.93 0.28
CA THR A 440 -3.84 8.79 -0.86
C THR A 440 -4.20 9.72 -2.02
N LEU A 441 -5.34 10.40 -2.00
CA LEU A 441 -5.79 11.33 -3.03
C LEU A 441 -5.42 12.77 -2.64
N PRO A 442 -4.40 13.40 -3.27
CA PRO A 442 -3.92 14.74 -2.87
C PRO A 442 -4.96 15.85 -2.98
N ALA A 443 -5.97 15.68 -3.85
CA ALA A 443 -7.06 16.65 -4.00
C ALA A 443 -7.85 16.85 -2.70
N VAL A 444 -7.89 15.85 -1.80
CA VAL A 444 -8.60 15.94 -0.51
C VAL A 444 -8.05 17.07 0.38
N TYR A 445 -6.79 17.46 0.21
CA TYR A 445 -6.16 18.53 0.99
C TYR A 445 -6.36 19.92 0.36
N ASP A 446 -6.96 20.01 -0.83
CA ASP A 446 -7.19 21.28 -1.51
C ASP A 446 -8.44 21.99 -0.98
N GLN A 447 -8.31 23.29 -0.72
CA GLN A 447 -9.41 24.15 -0.25
C GLN A 447 -10.14 23.59 0.98
N PRO A 448 -9.44 23.32 2.10
CA PRO A 448 -10.00 22.59 3.24
C PRO A 448 -11.23 23.26 3.83
N GLU A 449 -11.31 24.59 3.87
CA GLU A 449 -12.47 25.32 4.37
C GLU A 449 -13.72 25.06 3.53
N ARG A 450 -13.57 24.89 2.21
CA ARG A 450 -14.65 24.51 1.29
C ARG A 450 -15.08 23.08 1.56
N VAL A 451 -14.12 22.16 1.66
CA VAL A 451 -14.41 20.73 1.89
C VAL A 451 -15.19 20.54 3.18
N ILE A 452 -14.77 21.20 4.26
CA ILE A 452 -15.43 21.19 5.57
C ILE A 452 -16.87 21.71 5.47
N LYS A 453 -17.09 22.84 4.77
CA LYS A 453 -18.41 23.52 4.78
C LYS A 453 -19.40 22.95 3.79
N GLU A 454 -18.93 22.47 2.64
CA GLU A 454 -19.77 22.22 1.47
C GLU A 454 -19.77 20.74 1.04
N VAL A 455 -18.73 19.97 1.37
CA VAL A 455 -18.56 18.62 0.83
C VAL A 455 -18.84 17.51 1.84
N ILE A 456 -18.30 17.63 3.06
CA ILE A 456 -18.54 16.66 4.13
C ILE A 456 -20.01 16.71 4.57
N ASP A 457 -20.68 15.57 4.53
CA ASP A 457 -22.03 15.40 5.08
C ASP A 457 -21.94 15.18 6.60
N TRP A 458 -21.95 16.28 7.35
CA TRP A 458 -21.85 16.25 8.81
C TRP A 458 -23.07 15.66 9.50
N ASP A 459 -24.24 15.69 8.87
CA ASP A 459 -25.43 15.07 9.42
C ASP A 459 -25.33 13.54 9.34
N LEU A 460 -24.86 13.01 8.20
CA LEU A 460 -24.50 11.61 8.09
C LEU A 460 -23.38 11.22 9.06
N ALA A 461 -22.36 12.07 9.25
CA ALA A 461 -21.29 11.77 10.20
C ALA A 461 -21.81 11.65 11.65
N LYS A 462 -22.76 12.50 12.07
CA LYS A 462 -23.42 12.40 13.38
C LYS A 462 -24.33 11.18 13.48
N GLU A 463 -25.08 10.88 12.43
CA GLU A 463 -25.91 9.67 12.33
C GLU A 463 -25.04 8.41 12.50
N ALA A 464 -23.93 8.34 11.76
CA ALA A 464 -22.94 7.27 11.85
C ALA A 464 -22.38 7.12 13.27
N ALA A 465 -21.94 8.22 13.90
CA ALA A 465 -21.43 8.18 15.27
C ALA A 465 -22.46 7.65 16.27
N LYS A 466 -23.73 8.06 16.13
CA LYS A 466 -24.83 7.57 16.96
C LYS A 466 -25.08 6.07 16.78
N GLU A 467 -25.11 5.59 15.54
CA GLU A 467 -25.31 4.16 15.24
C GLU A 467 -24.15 3.29 15.74
N LEU A 468 -22.92 3.82 15.67
CA LEU A 468 -21.72 3.17 16.20
C LEU A 468 -21.56 3.30 17.72
N MET A 469 -22.40 4.13 18.36
CA MET A 469 -22.33 4.45 19.80
C MET A 469 -20.97 5.05 20.20
N ILE A 470 -20.48 6.00 19.41
CA ILE A 470 -19.25 6.77 19.66
C ILE A 470 -19.58 8.27 19.80
N PRO A 471 -18.69 9.10 20.37
CA PRO A 471 -18.89 10.54 20.43
C PRO A 471 -19.11 11.16 19.06
N GLU A 472 -19.93 12.21 18.99
CA GLU A 472 -20.12 12.96 17.74
C GLU A 472 -18.78 13.55 17.25
N PRO A 473 -18.51 13.53 15.93
CA PRO A 473 -17.32 14.14 15.38
C PRO A 473 -17.29 15.64 15.63
N ILE A 474 -16.12 16.15 16.01
CA ILE A 474 -15.90 17.58 16.15
C ILE A 474 -15.68 18.15 14.74
N ILE A 475 -16.53 19.11 14.34
CA ILE A 475 -16.39 19.81 13.06
C ILE A 475 -15.18 20.75 13.17
N PRO A 476 -14.09 20.51 12.42
CA PRO A 476 -12.92 21.38 12.49
C PRO A 476 -13.19 22.70 11.74
N SER A 477 -12.58 23.80 12.18
CA SER A 477 -12.70 25.10 11.48
C SER A 477 -11.75 25.24 10.29
N THR A 478 -10.69 24.43 10.24
CA THR A 478 -9.68 24.33 9.18
C THR A 478 -9.02 22.95 9.25
N LEU A 479 -8.24 22.57 8.24
CA LEU A 479 -7.44 21.35 8.26
C LEU A 479 -6.02 21.66 8.76
N PRO A 480 -5.62 21.25 9.98
CA PRO A 480 -4.29 21.55 10.48
C PRO A 480 -3.22 20.94 9.58
N PHE A 481 -2.21 21.73 9.24
CA PHE A 481 -1.04 21.29 8.48
C PHE A 481 -1.35 20.71 7.08
N ALA A 482 -2.44 21.16 6.43
CA ALA A 482 -2.88 20.65 5.12
C ALA A 482 -1.73 20.56 4.09
N GLU A 483 -0.94 21.63 3.92
CA GLU A 483 0.19 21.64 2.98
C GLU A 483 1.32 20.67 3.37
N VAL A 484 1.63 20.56 4.66
CA VAL A 484 2.64 19.60 5.16
C VAL A 484 2.18 18.17 4.91
N ARG A 485 0.91 17.86 5.20
CA ARG A 485 0.30 16.55 4.97
C ARG A 485 0.32 16.20 3.49
N LYS A 486 -0.20 17.10 2.64
CA LYS A 486 -0.24 16.94 1.18
C LYS A 486 1.15 16.73 0.58
N LYS A 487 2.12 17.58 0.93
CA LYS A 487 3.50 17.47 0.42
C LYS A 487 4.19 16.20 0.91
N THR A 488 3.98 15.81 2.18
CA THR A 488 4.52 14.55 2.71
C THR A 488 3.94 13.35 1.95
N ILE A 489 2.63 13.28 1.74
CA ILE A 489 1.98 12.19 0.99
C ILE A 489 2.49 12.11 -0.46
N ALA A 490 2.65 13.25 -1.12
CA ALA A 490 3.18 13.29 -2.49
C ALA A 490 4.63 12.78 -2.58
N ASN A 491 5.43 12.97 -1.52
CA ASN A 491 6.83 12.58 -1.47
C ASN A 491 7.07 11.21 -0.83
N ALA A 492 6.12 10.69 -0.08
CA ALA A 492 6.29 9.50 0.74
C ALA A 492 6.55 8.25 -0.11
N VAL A 493 7.32 7.31 0.46
CA VAL A 493 7.80 6.11 -0.23
C VAL A 493 7.05 4.90 0.31
N VAL A 494 6.71 3.98 -0.60
CA VAL A 494 6.21 2.65 -0.27
C VAL A 494 7.20 1.64 -0.83
N GLU A 495 7.66 0.71 0.00
CA GLU A 495 8.38 -0.49 -0.41
C GLU A 495 7.57 -1.72 0.01
N LEU A 496 7.47 -2.69 -0.90
CA LEU A 496 6.91 -4.00 -0.56
C LEU A 496 8.03 -4.94 -0.15
N TYR A 497 7.84 -5.64 0.96
CA TYR A 497 8.75 -6.65 1.45
C TYR A 497 8.33 -8.04 0.95
N PRO A 498 9.30 -8.94 0.71
CA PRO A 498 9.02 -10.29 0.23
C PRO A 498 8.05 -11.06 1.13
N ALA A 499 7.29 -11.98 0.54
CA ALA A 499 6.37 -12.84 1.26
C ALA A 499 7.09 -13.60 2.39
N GLY A 500 6.51 -13.60 3.60
CA GLY A 500 7.05 -14.31 4.76
C GLY A 500 8.18 -13.60 5.51
N ILE A 501 8.83 -12.57 4.94
CA ILE A 501 9.85 -11.80 5.67
C ILE A 501 9.35 -10.47 6.22
N GLY A 502 8.29 -9.86 5.66
CA GLY A 502 7.84 -8.51 6.05
C GLY A 502 7.71 -8.32 7.57
N GLY A 503 6.94 -9.19 8.25
CA GLY A 503 6.80 -9.12 9.71
C GLY A 503 8.07 -9.48 10.49
N GLN A 504 8.89 -10.40 9.97
CA GLN A 504 10.15 -10.80 10.60
C GLN A 504 11.23 -9.73 10.47
N PHE A 505 11.19 -8.93 9.39
CA PHE A 505 12.14 -7.87 9.15
C PHE A 505 12.12 -6.84 10.28
N ALA A 506 10.93 -6.32 10.63
CA ALA A 506 10.78 -5.37 11.72
C ALA A 506 11.24 -5.95 13.07
N ASN A 507 10.95 -7.24 13.33
CA ASN A 507 11.35 -7.92 14.56
C ASN A 507 12.88 -8.07 14.68
N LEU A 508 13.53 -8.62 13.64
CA LEU A 508 14.98 -8.78 13.60
C LEU A 508 15.68 -7.42 13.68
N LEU A 509 15.19 -6.45 12.93
CA LEU A 509 15.74 -5.10 12.93
C LEU A 509 15.68 -4.48 14.34
N GLY A 510 14.53 -4.58 15.02
CA GLY A 510 14.40 -4.10 16.41
C GLY A 510 15.33 -4.85 17.38
N GLU A 511 15.50 -6.15 17.23
CA GLU A 511 16.42 -6.95 18.06
C GLU A 511 17.88 -6.49 17.92
N PHE A 512 18.39 -6.41 16.70
CA PHE A 512 19.78 -6.03 16.45
C PHE A 512 20.02 -4.54 16.73
N PHE A 513 19.03 -3.68 16.46
CA PHE A 513 19.10 -2.27 16.81
C PHE A 513 19.16 -2.10 18.33
N GLY A 514 18.33 -2.85 19.06
CA GLY A 514 18.33 -2.90 20.53
C GLY A 514 19.67 -3.34 21.10
N LYS A 515 20.30 -4.39 20.54
CA LYS A 515 21.64 -4.84 20.95
C LYS A 515 22.71 -3.77 20.73
N ALA A 516 22.70 -3.08 19.59
CA ALA A 516 23.62 -1.99 19.31
C ALA A 516 23.36 -0.76 20.20
N GLY A 517 22.08 -0.39 20.41
CA GLY A 517 21.66 0.70 21.27
C GLY A 517 22.06 0.48 22.73
N ALA A 518 21.92 -0.76 23.22
CA ALA A 518 22.37 -1.18 24.54
C ALA A 518 23.89 -1.41 24.66
N LYS A 519 24.66 -1.19 23.58
CA LYS A 519 26.11 -1.43 23.49
C LYS A 519 26.52 -2.88 23.79
N GLN A 520 25.63 -3.84 23.50
CA GLN A 520 25.92 -5.27 23.59
C GLN A 520 26.63 -5.77 22.31
N LEU A 521 26.47 -5.06 21.20
CA LEU A 521 27.17 -5.28 19.94
C LEU A 521 27.72 -3.96 19.40
N ASP A 522 28.82 -4.05 18.65
CA ASP A 522 29.27 -2.93 17.81
C ASP A 522 28.17 -2.58 16.78
N PRO A 523 27.88 -1.29 16.53
CA PRO A 523 26.85 -0.87 15.58
C PRO A 523 26.95 -1.49 14.18
N LEU A 524 28.16 -1.58 13.60
CA LEU A 524 28.33 -2.11 12.24
C LEU A 524 28.26 -3.62 12.23
N ASP A 525 28.76 -4.28 13.28
CA ASP A 525 28.65 -5.73 13.39
C ASP A 525 27.20 -6.17 13.61
N ALA A 526 26.42 -5.44 14.43
CA ALA A 526 24.99 -5.66 14.58
C ALA A 526 24.24 -5.54 13.24
N LEU A 527 24.57 -4.51 12.44
CA LEU A 527 23.96 -4.32 11.11
C LEU A 527 24.32 -5.45 10.13
N LYS A 528 25.57 -5.93 10.12
CA LYS A 528 25.99 -7.08 9.31
C LYS A 528 25.31 -8.37 9.75
N MET A 529 25.18 -8.60 11.06
CA MET A 529 24.48 -9.76 11.59
C MET A 529 23.00 -9.73 11.23
N LEU A 530 22.34 -8.56 11.36
CA LEU A 530 20.97 -8.36 10.88
C LEU A 530 20.83 -8.74 9.40
N GLN A 531 21.68 -8.20 8.52
CA GLN A 531 21.65 -8.58 7.10
C GLN A 531 21.87 -10.09 6.91
N SER A 532 22.79 -10.69 7.67
CA SER A 532 23.06 -12.13 7.59
C SER A 532 21.86 -12.97 8.02
N GLU A 533 21.08 -12.54 9.01
CA GLU A 533 19.84 -13.21 9.40
C GLU A 533 18.77 -13.05 8.33
N LEU A 534 18.59 -11.84 7.79
CA LEU A 534 17.63 -11.58 6.70
C LEU A 534 17.92 -12.44 5.46
N ASN A 535 19.19 -12.62 5.10
CA ASN A 535 19.60 -13.47 3.98
C ASN A 535 19.17 -14.94 4.13
N LYS A 536 18.90 -15.43 5.35
CA LYS A 536 18.41 -16.80 5.56
C LYS A 536 16.93 -16.96 5.16
N PHE A 537 16.20 -15.86 5.04
CA PHE A 537 14.77 -15.83 4.70
C PHE A 537 14.50 -15.48 3.22
N GLN A 538 15.52 -15.11 2.41
CA GLN A 538 15.35 -14.45 1.10
C GLN A 538 15.92 -15.15 -0.13
#